data_AF-A0A651DP89-F1
#
_entry.id   AF-A0A651DP89-F1
#
_cell.length_a   1.000
_cell.length_b   1.000
_cell.length_c   1.000
_cell.angle_alpha   90.00
_cell.angle_beta   90.00
_cell.angle_gamma   90.00
#
_symmetry.space_group_name_H-M   'P 1'
#
loop_
_entity.id
_entity.type
_entity.pdbx_description
1 polymer ?
#
loop_
_entity_poly.entity_id
_entity_poly.type
_entity_poly.pdbx_seq_one_letter_code
_entity_poly.pdbx_strand_id
1 'polypeptide(L)' 'MNQEIGVQPNIGNVFADLSLENADELLVKAELARRVSSIITKQQMTQAESAEVLGIDQPEISAIRY' A
#
# COMPACT_ATOMS: atom_id res chain seq x y z
N MET A 1 8.26 -14.34 -32.82
CA MET A 1 7.72 -15.22 -31.77
C MET A 1 7.01 -14.32 -30.78
N ASN A 2 5.67 -14.34 -30.74
CA ASN A 2 4.92 -13.69 -29.67
C ASN A 2 4.83 -14.69 -28.54
N GLN A 3 5.38 -14.36 -27.37
CA GLN A 3 5.16 -15.16 -26.18
C GLN A 3 3.78 -14.81 -25.62
N GLU A 4 2.92 -15.81 -25.47
CA GLU A 4 1.67 -15.64 -24.77
C GLU A 4 1.97 -15.33 -23.30
N ILE A 5 1.49 -14.18 -22.84
CA ILE A 5 1.66 -13.75 -21.47
C ILE A 5 0.65 -14.55 -20.65
N GLY A 6 1.11 -15.50 -19.84
CA GLY A 6 0.23 -16.27 -18.96
C GLY A 6 -0.37 -15.35 -17.89
N VAL A 7 -1.67 -15.10 -17.96
CA VAL A 7 -2.40 -14.32 -16.96
C VAL A 7 -3.03 -15.29 -15.96
N GLN A 8 -2.67 -15.16 -14.68
CA GLN A 8 -3.33 -15.85 -13.58
C GLN A 8 -4.36 -14.92 -12.92
N PRO A 9 -5.59 -15.39 -12.70
CA PRO A 9 -6.59 -14.59 -11.98
C PRO A 9 -6.15 -14.42 -10.52
N ASN A 10 -6.16 -13.17 -10.06
CA ASN A 10 -5.87 -12.79 -8.67
C ASN A 10 -6.95 -13.36 -7.74
N ILE A 11 -6.55 -14.00 -6.64
CA ILE A 11 -7.44 -14.72 -5.70
C ILE A 11 -8.00 -13.79 -4.60
N GLY A 12 -7.69 -12.49 -4.67
CA GLY A 12 -8.09 -11.45 -3.72
C GLY A 12 -6.93 -10.99 -2.82
N ASN A 13 -5.89 -11.81 -2.66
CA ASN A 13 -4.68 -11.49 -1.91
C ASN A 13 -3.43 -11.61 -2.80
N VAL A 14 -2.96 -10.46 -3.30
CA VAL A 14 -1.76 -10.39 -4.17
C VAL A 14 -0.51 -10.93 -3.47
N PHE A 15 -0.43 -10.81 -2.14
CA PHE A 15 0.71 -11.27 -1.36
C PHE A 15 0.73 -12.80 -1.24
N ALA A 16 -0.46 -13.43 -1.24
CA ALA A 16 -0.59 -14.88 -1.27
C ALA A 16 -0.24 -15.43 -2.66
N ASP A 17 -0.66 -14.73 -3.72
CA ASP A 17 -0.29 -15.07 -5.10
C ASP A 17 1.25 -15.03 -5.30
N LEU A 18 1.94 -14.15 -4.57
CA LEU A 18 3.40 -14.04 -4.54
C LEU A 18 4.09 -14.99 -3.55
N SER A 19 3.33 -15.87 -2.86
CA SER A 19 3.85 -16.81 -1.86
C SER A 19 4.66 -16.15 -0.74
N LEU A 20 4.30 -14.91 -0.36
CA LEU A 20 4.96 -14.20 0.72
C LEU A 20 4.50 -14.75 2.08
N GLU A 21 5.44 -14.81 3.02
CA GLU A 21 5.12 -15.09 4.41
C GLU A 21 4.22 -13.97 4.97
N ASN A 22 3.25 -14.35 5.82
CA ASN A 22 2.28 -13.42 6.42
C ASN A 22 1.42 -12.64 5.39
N ALA A 23 1.10 -13.26 4.25
CA ALA A 23 0.31 -12.65 3.18
C ALA A 23 -0.99 -11.95 3.65
N ASP A 24 -1.71 -12.53 4.60
CA ASP A 24 -2.94 -11.93 5.13
C ASP A 24 -2.66 -10.66 5.96
N GLU A 25 -1.58 -10.66 6.75
CA GLU A 25 -1.15 -9.47 7.49
C GLU A 25 -0.70 -8.36 6.54
N LEU A 26 0.03 -8.70 5.48
CA LEU A 26 0.43 -7.77 4.44
C LEU A 26 -0.77 -7.15 3.72
N LEU A 27 -1.81 -7.94 3.43
CA LEU A 27 -3.04 -7.43 2.85
C LEU A 27 -3.72 -6.41 3.76
N VAL A 28 -3.86 -6.73 5.06
CA VAL A 28 -4.44 -5.82 6.04
C VAL A 28 -3.63 -4.53 6.16
N LYS A 29 -2.30 -4.62 6.20
CA LYS A 29 -1.40 -3.45 6.25
C LYS A 29 -1.53 -2.58 5.00
N ALA A 30 -1.58 -3.20 3.82
CA ALA A 30 -1.74 -2.49 2.55
C ALA A 30 -3.08 -1.77 2.47
N GLU A 31 -4.18 -2.40 2.91
CA GLU A 31 -5.48 -1.75 2.98
C GLU A 31 -5.49 -0.55 3.93
N LEU A 32 -4.86 -0.68 5.10
CA LEU A 32 -4.73 0.41 6.06
C LEU A 32 -3.95 1.57 5.45
N ALA A 33 -2.77 1.30 4.88
CA ALA A 33 -1.94 2.30 4.21
C ALA A 33 -2.72 3.02 3.10
N ARG A 34 -3.48 2.29 2.27
CA ARG A 34 -4.33 2.86 1.22
C ARG A 34 -5.39 3.81 1.78
N ARG A 35 -6.03 3.45 2.90
CA ARG A 35 -7.04 4.30 3.55
C ARG A 35 -6.41 5.57 4.11
N VAL A 36 -5.27 5.47 4.79
CA VAL A 36 -4.51 6.62 5.31
C VAL A 36 -4.09 7.56 4.17
N SER A 37 -3.50 7.02 3.10
CA SER A 37 -3.10 7.78 1.92
C SER A 37 -4.29 8.51 1.27
N SER A 38 -5.45 7.87 1.20
CA SER A 38 -6.68 8.50 0.69
C SER A 38 -7.14 9.68 1.55
N ILE A 39 -7.03 9.57 2.88
CA ILE A 39 -7.39 10.65 3.82
C ILE A 39 -6.42 11.83 3.67
N ILE A 40 -5.11 11.57 3.68
CA ILE A 40 -4.05 12.58 3.48
C ILE A 40 -4.30 13.36 2.17
N THR A 41 -4.56 12.63 1.09
CA THR A 41 -4.81 13.21 -0.24
C THR A 41 -6.08 14.08 -0.25
N LYS A 42 -7.17 13.59 0.36
CA LYS A 42 -8.44 14.35 0.44
C LYS A 42 -8.30 15.63 1.25
N GLN A 43 -7.47 15.62 2.29
CA GLN A 43 -7.21 16.78 3.14
C GLN A 43 -6.13 17.70 2.58
N GLN A 44 -5.53 17.38 1.43
CA GLN A 44 -4.44 18.15 0.79
C GLN A 44 -3.23 18.37 1.71
N MET A 45 -2.99 17.44 2.64
CA MET A 45 -1.88 17.55 3.58
C MET A 45 -0.55 17.32 2.86
N THR A 46 0.42 18.15 3.18
CA THR A 46 1.83 17.89 2.84
C THR A 46 2.34 16.68 3.63
N GLN A 47 3.46 16.14 3.18
CA GLN A 47 4.11 15.02 3.86
C GLN A 47 4.53 15.37 5.29
N ALA A 48 4.97 16.62 5.52
CA ALA A 48 5.38 17.11 6.83
C ALA A 48 4.18 17.25 7.79
N GLU A 49 3.07 17.83 7.32
CA GLU A 49 1.84 17.92 8.11
C GLU A 49 1.28 16.53 8.44
N SER A 50 1.37 15.60 7.49
CA SER A 50 0.93 14.22 7.70
C SER A 50 1.79 13.50 8.74
N ALA A 51 3.11 13.73 8.72
CA ALA A 51 4.05 13.18 9.71
C ALA A 51 3.73 13.69 11.12
N GLU A 52 3.49 14.99 11.24
CA GLU A 52 3.12 15.63 12.51
C GLU A 52 1.80 15.10 13.06
N VAL A 53 0.75 15.01 12.22
CA VAL A 53 -0.57 14.52 12.64
C VAL A 53 -0.55 13.03 13.01
N LEU A 54 0.24 12.23 12.29
CA LEU A 54 0.33 10.79 12.54
C LEU A 54 1.35 10.42 13.61
N GLY A 55 2.19 11.37 14.05
CA GLY A 55 3.22 11.15 15.06
C GLY A 55 4.31 10.18 14.59
N ILE A 56 4.59 10.16 13.29
CA ILE A 56 5.60 9.30 12.66
C ILE A 56 6.61 10.16 11.90
N ASP A 57 7.75 9.58 11.51
CA ASP A 57 8.75 10.34 10.80
C ASP A 57 8.34 10.59 9.33
N GLN A 58 8.77 11.71 8.77
CA GLN A 58 8.48 12.11 7.38
C GLN A 58 8.84 11.01 6.34
N PRO A 59 9.95 10.25 6.46
CA PRO A 59 10.25 9.14 5.56
C PRO A 59 9.21 8.01 5.60
N GLU A 60 8.61 7.73 6.75
CA GLU A 60 7.57 6.71 6.89
C GLU A 60 6.30 7.12 6.15
N ILE A 61 5.94 8.41 6.17
CA ILE A 61 4.84 8.94 5.34
C ILE A 61 5.16 8.78 3.85
N SER A 62 6.41 8.93 3.45
CA SER A 62 6.83 8.75 2.05
C SER A 62 6.49 7.36 1.53
N ALA A 63 6.61 6.34 2.39
CA ALA A 63 6.35 4.95 2.03
C ALA A 63 4.85 4.65 1.86
N ILE A 64 3.96 5.50 2.41
CA ILE A 64 2.50 5.30 2.38
C ILE A 64 1.84 6.03 1.19
N ARG A 65 2.43 7.13 0.69
CA ARG A 65 1.78 8.04 -0.26
C ARG A 65 1.80 7.60 -1.74
N TYR A 66 2.18 6.35 -2.05
CA TYR A 66 2.17 5.84 -3.43
C TYR A 66 0.80 5.30 -3.85
#